data_AF-A9L211-F1
#
_entry.id   AF-A9L211-F1
#
_cell.length_a   1.000
_cell.length_b   1.000
_cell.length_c   1.000
_cell.angle_alpha   90.00
_cell.angle_beta   90.00
_cell.angle_gamma   90.00
#
_symmetry.space_group_name_H-M   'P 1'
#
loop_
_entity.id
_entity.type
_entity.pdbx_description
1 polymer ?
#
loop_
_entity_poly.entity_id
_entity_poly.type
_entity_poly.pdbx_seq_one_letter_code
_entity_poly.pdbx_strand_id
1 'polypeptide(L)'
;MLSSNAFNASIATGLGRFSPSESARQAIRLSPDQAITQRQAIKDQHITQLSDALWLSRDGDTVVAKACKSAFNALGTQADKQDAAKQHILCYAALKLDKLIQHGSYLASPKVNKQVLADIATMLEIDRHSAGKSALESAARVLVDRVHLDRVEHVDPAIMTAVRDRLVLKTLHCLTEKMNRVVDKHIEKKGLYGKEGHSFSSAQIDHKVYDLLLIHKQVQRGQDLNALRSGLV
;
A
#
# COMPACT_ATOMS: atom_id res chain seq x y z
N MET A 1 -39.14 -59.11 -29.15
CA MET A 1 -38.14 -58.97 -28.07
C MET A 1 -36.86 -58.45 -28.68
N LEU A 2 -36.46 -57.27 -28.22
CA LEU A 2 -35.28 -56.51 -28.62
C LEU A 2 -34.02 -57.11 -27.97
N SER A 3 -32.93 -57.26 -28.74
CA SER A 3 -31.55 -57.15 -28.26
C SER A 3 -30.60 -57.54 -29.41
N SER A 4 -30.42 -56.64 -30.37
CA SER A 4 -29.25 -56.64 -31.25
C SER A 4 -28.16 -55.82 -30.55
N ASN A 5 -27.13 -56.51 -30.08
CA ASN A 5 -25.92 -55.92 -29.50
C ASN A 5 -25.27 -54.94 -30.49
N ALA A 6 -25.52 -53.65 -30.30
CA ALA A 6 -24.84 -52.56 -31.00
C ALA A 6 -23.50 -52.21 -30.31
N PHE A 7 -22.63 -53.20 -30.12
CA PHE A 7 -21.25 -52.99 -29.63
C PHE A 7 -20.19 -53.41 -30.66
N ASN A 8 -20.52 -53.35 -31.94
CA ASN A 8 -19.55 -53.56 -33.01
C ASN A 8 -19.96 -52.80 -34.28
N ALA A 9 -19.67 -51.49 -34.32
CA ALA A 9 -19.45 -50.72 -35.55
C ALA A 9 -19.18 -49.23 -35.24
N SER A 10 -17.98 -48.89 -34.76
CA SER A 10 -17.42 -47.54 -35.03
C SER A 10 -15.90 -47.40 -34.89
N ILE A 11 -15.12 -48.50 -34.91
CA ILE A 11 -13.67 -48.42 -35.13
C ILE A 11 -13.40 -48.39 -36.65
N ALA A 12 -14.01 -47.44 -37.36
CA ALA A 12 -13.86 -47.33 -38.81
C ALA A 12 -14.18 -45.93 -39.34
N THR A 13 -13.80 -44.87 -38.64
CA THR A 13 -13.68 -43.53 -39.24
C THR A 13 -12.52 -42.78 -38.57
N GLY A 14 -11.40 -42.69 -39.27
CA GLY A 14 -10.27 -41.83 -38.92
C GLY A 14 -10.61 -40.35 -39.08
N LEU A 15 -11.47 -39.82 -38.21
CA LEU A 15 -11.75 -38.39 -38.12
C LEU A 15 -11.54 -37.93 -36.67
N GLY A 16 -10.47 -37.14 -36.49
CA GLY A 16 -10.18 -36.42 -35.25
C GLY A 16 -9.55 -37.28 -34.17
N ARG A 17 -8.29 -37.73 -34.34
CA ARG A 17 -7.44 -37.97 -33.16
C ARG A 17 -7.51 -36.69 -32.33
N PHE A 18 -8.13 -36.76 -31.15
CA PHE A 18 -8.09 -35.70 -30.17
C PHE A 18 -6.61 -35.43 -29.89
N SER A 19 -6.05 -34.44 -30.58
CA SER A 19 -4.71 -33.94 -30.34
C SER A 19 -4.93 -32.87 -29.29
N PRO A 20 -4.58 -33.13 -28.02
CA PRO A 20 -4.68 -32.10 -27.02
C PRO A 20 -3.87 -30.91 -27.53
N SER A 21 -4.43 -29.72 -27.44
CA SER A 21 -3.70 -28.47 -27.72
C SER A 21 -2.37 -28.48 -26.96
N GLU A 22 -1.36 -27.73 -27.41
CA GLU A 22 -0.09 -27.65 -26.66
C GLU A 22 -0.32 -27.27 -25.19
N SER A 23 -1.32 -26.43 -24.91
CA SER A 23 -1.77 -26.11 -23.54
C SER A 23 -2.27 -27.34 -22.76
N ALA A 24 -3.00 -28.26 -23.39
CA ALA A 24 -3.45 -29.50 -22.76
C ALA A 24 -2.32 -30.53 -22.61
N ARG A 25 -1.31 -30.51 -23.49
CA ARG A 25 -0.10 -31.35 -23.36
C ARG A 25 0.84 -30.85 -22.27
N GLN A 26 0.93 -29.53 -22.06
CA GLN A 26 1.69 -28.93 -20.96
C GLN A 26 1.04 -29.21 -19.60
N ALA A 27 -0.29 -29.22 -19.52
CA ALA A 27 -1.02 -29.57 -18.30
C ALA A 27 -0.76 -31.01 -17.81
N ILE A 28 -0.38 -31.94 -18.71
CA ILE A 28 -0.02 -33.34 -18.38
C ILE A 28 1.41 -33.44 -17.80
N ARG A 29 2.24 -32.39 -17.92
CA ARG A 29 3.67 -32.41 -17.52
C ARG A 29 3.99 -31.66 -16.22
N LEU A 30 3.00 -31.05 -15.58
CA LEU A 30 3.23 -30.35 -14.33
C LEU A 30 3.24 -31.35 -13.17
N SER A 31 4.25 -31.26 -12.30
CA SER A 31 4.15 -31.94 -11.01
C SER A 31 2.94 -31.40 -10.24
N PRO A 32 2.36 -32.15 -9.28
CA PRO A 32 1.27 -31.67 -8.44
C PRO A 32 1.55 -30.28 -7.84
N ASP A 33 2.79 -30.05 -7.39
CA ASP A 33 3.22 -28.76 -6.83
C ASP A 33 3.20 -27.63 -7.87
N GLN A 34 3.72 -27.88 -9.08
CA GLN A 34 3.70 -26.89 -10.17
C GLN A 34 2.28 -26.57 -10.63
N ALA A 35 1.38 -27.56 -10.65
CA ALA A 35 -0.02 -27.36 -10.98
C ALA A 35 -0.74 -26.53 -9.90
N ILE A 36 -0.41 -26.72 -8.61
CA ILE A 36 -0.93 -25.90 -7.51
C ILE A 36 -0.43 -24.46 -7.65
N THR A 37 0.87 -24.24 -7.88
CA THR A 37 1.44 -22.90 -8.06
C THR A 37 0.80 -22.15 -9.23
N GLN A 38 0.62 -22.80 -10.38
CA GLN A 38 -0.02 -22.16 -11.53
C GLN A 38 -1.50 -21.84 -11.26
N ARG A 39 -2.23 -22.73 -10.60
CA ARG A 39 -3.62 -22.45 -10.20
C ARG A 39 -3.72 -21.27 -9.24
N GLN A 40 -2.78 -21.15 -8.29
CA GLN A 40 -2.72 -20.00 -7.39
C GLN A 40 -2.41 -18.71 -8.17
N ALA A 41 -1.47 -18.73 -9.10
CA ALA A 41 -1.14 -17.57 -9.93
C ALA A 41 -2.34 -17.09 -10.78
N ILE A 42 -3.10 -18.02 -11.37
CA ILE A 42 -4.32 -17.71 -12.11
C ILE A 42 -5.38 -17.08 -11.19
N LYS A 43 -5.56 -17.63 -9.99
CA LYS A 43 -6.47 -17.06 -8.98
C LYS A 43 -6.05 -15.65 -8.59
N ASP A 44 -4.76 -15.42 -8.31
CA ASP A 44 -4.23 -14.12 -7.92
C ASP A 44 -4.40 -13.09 -9.05
N GLN A 45 -4.18 -13.50 -10.31
CA GLN A 45 -4.44 -12.66 -11.48
C GLN A 45 -5.92 -12.30 -11.60
N HIS A 46 -6.81 -13.27 -11.41
CA HIS A 46 -8.25 -13.03 -11.45
C HIS A 46 -8.70 -12.07 -10.33
N ILE A 47 -8.18 -12.26 -9.11
CA ILE A 47 -8.40 -11.34 -7.98
C ILE A 47 -7.91 -9.92 -8.33
N THR A 48 -6.76 -9.78 -9.02
CA THR A 48 -6.25 -8.46 -9.45
C THR A 48 -7.23 -7.80 -10.39
N GLN A 49 -7.58 -8.51 -11.47
CA GLN A 49 -8.46 -7.99 -12.52
C GLN A 49 -9.82 -7.57 -11.96
N LEU A 50 -10.42 -8.40 -11.11
CA LEU A 50 -11.70 -8.10 -10.49
C LEU A 50 -11.60 -6.88 -9.56
N SER A 51 -10.55 -6.80 -8.74
CA SER A 51 -10.34 -5.64 -7.86
C SER A 51 -10.15 -4.34 -8.64
N ASP A 52 -9.43 -4.37 -9.76
CA ASP A 52 -9.20 -3.19 -10.60
C ASP A 52 -10.47 -2.76 -11.35
N ALA A 53 -11.23 -3.72 -11.89
CA ALA A 53 -12.49 -3.44 -12.53
C ALA A 53 -13.51 -2.83 -11.55
N LEU A 54 -13.61 -3.37 -10.34
CA LEU A 54 -14.48 -2.81 -9.29
C LEU A 54 -14.03 -1.40 -8.86
N TRP A 55 -12.73 -1.18 -8.72
CA TRP A 55 -12.20 0.15 -8.41
C TRP A 55 -12.56 1.19 -9.47
N LEU A 56 -12.35 0.84 -10.75
CA LEU A 56 -12.61 1.72 -11.88
C LEU A 56 -14.10 2.01 -12.08
N SER A 57 -14.94 0.97 -12.04
CA SER A 57 -16.40 1.11 -12.18
C SER A 57 -17.03 1.99 -11.10
N ARG A 58 -16.41 2.07 -9.92
CA ARG A 58 -16.86 2.90 -8.79
C ARG A 58 -16.20 4.28 -8.74
N ASP A 59 -15.34 4.58 -9.70
CA ASP A 59 -14.55 5.81 -9.73
C ASP A 59 -13.82 6.05 -8.38
N GLY A 60 -13.18 4.98 -7.89
CA GLY A 60 -12.61 4.93 -6.53
C GLY A 60 -11.64 6.09 -6.26
N ASP A 61 -10.83 6.47 -7.25
CA ASP A 61 -9.88 7.57 -7.13
C ASP A 61 -10.56 8.93 -6.89
N THR A 62 -11.68 9.18 -7.58
CA THR A 62 -12.44 10.43 -7.44
C THR A 62 -13.20 10.45 -6.12
N VAL A 63 -13.77 9.32 -5.71
CA VAL A 63 -14.45 9.18 -4.41
C VAL A 63 -13.47 9.50 -3.28
N VAL A 64 -12.29 8.89 -3.29
CA VAL A 64 -11.25 9.13 -2.28
C VAL A 64 -10.76 10.58 -2.34
N ALA A 65 -10.48 11.12 -3.53
CA ALA A 65 -10.03 12.50 -3.67
C ALA A 65 -11.05 13.52 -3.13
N LYS A 66 -12.35 13.30 -3.37
CA LYS A 66 -13.43 14.12 -2.82
C LYS A 66 -13.49 14.00 -1.29
N ALA A 67 -13.40 12.78 -0.76
CA ALA A 67 -13.38 12.54 0.69
C ALA A 67 -12.20 13.25 1.38
N CYS A 68 -10.99 13.17 0.83
CA CYS A 68 -9.81 13.85 1.37
C CYS A 68 -10.00 15.38 1.41
N LYS A 69 -10.48 15.97 0.30
CA LYS A 69 -10.77 17.41 0.24
C LYS A 69 -11.84 17.80 1.25
N SER A 70 -12.93 17.04 1.36
CA SER A 70 -14.01 17.32 2.31
C SER A 70 -13.53 17.22 3.75
N ALA A 71 -12.77 16.19 4.11
CA ALA A 71 -12.19 16.03 5.44
C ALA A 71 -11.28 17.20 5.81
N PHE A 72 -10.41 17.63 4.89
CA PHE A 72 -9.52 18.77 5.12
C PHE A 72 -10.28 20.10 5.20
N ASN A 73 -11.28 20.30 4.35
CA ASN A 73 -12.07 21.54 4.34
C ASN A 73 -12.96 21.69 5.57
N ALA A 74 -13.41 20.57 6.15
CA ALA A 74 -14.20 20.53 7.38
C ALA A 74 -13.40 20.91 8.63
N LEU A 75 -12.06 20.98 8.54
CA LEU A 75 -11.25 21.59 9.60
C LEU A 75 -11.64 23.06 9.78
N GLY A 76 -11.61 23.51 11.03
CA GLY A 76 -12.10 24.84 11.43
C GLY A 76 -11.24 25.99 10.90
N THR A 77 -10.51 26.62 11.81
CA THR A 77 -9.74 27.82 11.52
C THR A 77 -8.54 27.52 10.62
N GLN A 78 -7.90 28.58 10.12
CA GLN A 78 -6.68 28.45 9.33
C GLN A 78 -5.52 27.89 10.18
N ALA A 79 -5.48 28.17 11.48
CA ALA A 79 -4.50 27.61 12.40
C ALA A 79 -4.70 26.08 12.55
N ASP A 80 -5.95 25.63 12.74
CA ASP A 80 -6.27 24.20 12.83
C ASP A 80 -5.83 23.43 11.57
N LYS A 81 -5.96 24.05 10.39
CA LYS A 81 -5.52 23.47 9.12
C LYS A 81 -4.00 23.35 9.01
N GLN A 82 -3.27 24.33 9.55
CA GLN A 82 -1.81 24.30 9.59
C GLN A 82 -1.30 23.21 10.54
N ASP A 83 -1.88 23.12 11.74
CA ASP A 83 -1.51 22.10 12.72
C ASP A 83 -1.86 20.69 12.22
N ALA A 84 -3.04 20.52 11.62
CA ALA A 84 -3.42 19.25 11.00
C ALA A 84 -2.51 18.87 9.82
N ALA A 85 -2.08 19.84 9.01
CA ALA A 85 -1.12 19.61 7.93
C ALA A 85 0.24 19.16 8.49
N LYS A 86 0.80 19.89 9.46
CA LYS A 86 2.05 19.52 10.15
C LYS A 86 1.96 18.11 10.74
N GLN A 87 0.88 17.80 11.46
CA GLN A 87 0.68 16.48 12.07
C GLN A 87 0.52 15.38 11.01
N HIS A 88 -0.19 15.64 9.91
CA HIS A 88 -0.32 14.66 8.82
C HIS A 88 1.02 14.35 8.16
N ILE A 89 1.88 15.35 7.96
CA ILE A 89 3.23 15.18 7.42
C ILE A 89 4.10 14.35 8.39
N LEU A 90 3.99 14.56 9.70
CA LEU A 90 4.65 13.72 10.70
C LEU A 90 4.14 12.27 10.67
N CYS A 91 2.81 12.06 10.56
CA CYS A 91 2.22 10.73 10.39
C CYS A 91 2.71 10.04 9.09
N TYR A 92 2.85 10.80 8.01
CA TYR A 92 3.37 10.31 6.75
C TYR A 92 4.83 9.84 6.88
N ALA A 93 5.66 10.60 7.58
CA ALA A 93 7.04 10.19 7.89
C ALA A 93 7.08 8.86 8.65
N ALA A 94 6.20 8.67 9.64
CA ALA A 94 6.11 7.43 10.40
C ALA A 94 5.68 6.25 9.51
N LEU A 95 4.66 6.44 8.67
CA LEU A 95 4.22 5.43 7.71
C LEU A 95 5.37 5.00 6.78
N LYS A 96 6.24 5.93 6.37
CA LYS A 96 7.38 5.64 5.50
C LYS A 96 8.45 4.82 6.23
N LEU A 97 8.74 5.16 7.47
CA LEU A 97 9.65 4.42 8.33
C LEU A 97 9.14 2.99 8.61
N ASP A 98 7.83 2.82 8.83
CA ASP A 98 7.21 1.52 9.00
C ASP A 98 7.29 0.67 7.74
N LYS A 99 7.06 1.28 6.56
CA LYS A 99 7.23 0.60 5.27
C LYS A 99 8.66 0.14 5.02
N LEU A 100 9.66 0.93 5.45
CA LEU A 100 11.06 0.53 5.35
C LEU A 100 11.35 -0.72 6.20
N ILE A 101 10.80 -0.80 7.42
CA ILE A 101 10.91 -2.02 8.25
C ILE A 101 10.21 -3.20 7.58
N GLN A 102 8.99 -3.01 7.10
CA GLN A 102 8.21 -4.07 6.44
C GLN A 102 8.91 -4.63 5.19
N HIS A 103 9.64 -3.78 4.47
CA HIS A 103 10.43 -4.17 3.30
C HIS A 103 11.85 -4.67 3.64
N GLY A 104 12.18 -4.83 4.92
CA GLY A 104 13.47 -5.39 5.37
C GLY A 104 14.66 -4.45 5.26
N SER A 105 14.44 -3.13 5.28
CA SER A 105 15.53 -2.16 5.30
C SER A 105 16.36 -2.29 6.57
N TYR A 106 17.67 -2.49 6.42
CA TYR A 106 18.62 -2.51 7.53
C TYR A 106 18.85 -1.13 8.16
N LEU A 107 18.40 -0.05 7.51
CA LEU A 107 18.56 1.31 8.02
C LEU A 107 17.52 1.65 9.08
N ALA A 108 16.31 1.11 8.97
CA ALA A 108 15.18 1.45 9.81
C ALA A 108 15.02 0.45 10.95
N SER A 109 14.73 0.95 12.15
CA SER A 109 14.41 0.12 13.31
C SER A 109 13.54 0.92 14.28
N PRO A 110 12.74 0.30 15.17
CA PRO A 110 11.89 1.04 16.09
C PRO A 110 12.66 2.09 16.94
N LYS A 111 13.90 1.77 17.34
CA LYS A 111 14.76 2.68 18.11
C LYS A 111 15.22 3.88 17.28
N VAL A 112 15.71 3.64 16.07
CA VAL A 112 16.19 4.71 15.17
C VAL A 112 15.03 5.56 14.68
N ASN A 113 13.91 4.94 14.30
CA ASN A 113 12.71 5.61 13.81
C ASN A 113 12.16 6.61 14.82
N LYS A 114 12.23 6.29 16.13
CA LYS A 114 11.81 7.21 17.19
C LYS A 114 12.64 8.51 17.18
N GLN A 115 13.94 8.41 16.97
CA GLN A 115 14.81 9.59 16.87
C GLN A 115 14.53 10.38 15.59
N VAL A 116 14.45 9.70 14.44
CA VAL A 116 14.15 10.34 13.15
C VAL A 116 12.81 11.11 13.20
N LEU A 117 11.80 10.53 13.84
CA LEU A 117 10.50 11.20 14.03
C LEU A 117 10.58 12.40 14.98
N ALA A 118 11.42 12.35 16.02
CA ALA A 118 11.64 13.49 16.90
C ALA A 118 12.33 14.66 16.16
N ASP A 119 13.29 14.35 15.29
CA ASP A 119 13.98 15.34 14.46
C ASP A 119 13.01 15.99 13.46
N ILE A 120 12.16 15.19 12.80
CA ILE A 120 11.12 15.68 11.89
C ILE A 120 10.05 16.49 12.65
N ALA A 121 9.62 16.05 13.83
CA ALA A 121 8.68 16.81 14.66
C ALA A 121 9.24 18.17 15.06
N THR A 122 10.54 18.23 15.38
CA THR A 122 11.25 19.49 15.68
C THR A 122 11.29 20.41 14.46
N MET A 123 11.56 19.85 13.27
CA MET A 123 11.53 20.60 12.00
C MET A 123 10.14 21.20 11.70
N LEU A 124 9.08 20.47 12.05
CA LEU A 124 7.68 20.89 11.88
C LEU A 124 7.16 21.77 13.01
N GLU A 125 7.96 22.01 14.06
CA GLU A 125 7.57 22.76 15.26
C GLU A 125 6.37 22.13 15.97
N ILE A 126 6.40 20.81 16.16
CA ILE A 126 5.37 20.06 16.89
C ILE A 126 5.95 19.60 18.22
N ASP A 127 5.35 20.06 19.33
CA ASP A 127 5.78 19.71 20.69
C ASP A 127 5.55 18.23 21.05
N ARG A 128 4.59 17.58 20.39
CA ARG A 128 4.26 16.16 20.61
C ARG A 128 4.88 15.31 19.52
N HIS A 129 5.92 14.55 19.88
CA HIS A 129 6.60 13.62 18.98
C HIS A 129 5.84 12.31 18.72
N SER A 130 4.53 12.23 19.03
CA SER A 130 3.74 11.03 18.76
C SER A 130 3.15 11.09 17.34
N ALA A 131 3.82 10.41 16.42
CA ALA A 131 3.28 10.12 15.10
C ALA A 131 2.28 8.94 15.20
N GLY A 132 1.02 9.27 15.49
CA GLY A 132 -0.09 8.32 15.50
C GLY A 132 -0.72 8.13 14.12
N LYS A 133 -1.91 7.52 14.07
CA LYS A 133 -2.72 7.50 12.85
C LYS A 133 -3.11 8.92 12.46
N SER A 134 -3.05 9.26 11.17
CA SER A 134 -3.46 10.59 10.71
C SER A 134 -4.96 10.80 10.94
N ALA A 135 -5.32 11.83 11.71
CA ALA A 135 -6.71 12.21 11.95
C ALA A 135 -7.42 12.60 10.64
N LEU A 136 -6.69 13.24 9.72
CA LEU A 136 -7.18 13.61 8.39
C LEU A 136 -7.52 12.38 7.55
N GLU A 137 -6.61 11.40 7.47
CA GLU A 137 -6.87 10.14 6.76
C GLU A 137 -8.02 9.37 7.42
N SER A 138 -8.10 9.38 8.75
CA SER A 138 -9.18 8.72 9.51
C SER A 138 -10.54 9.37 9.20
N ALA A 139 -10.60 10.71 9.18
CA ALA A 139 -11.82 11.43 8.82
C ALA A 139 -12.21 11.18 7.35
N ALA A 140 -11.25 11.18 6.43
CA ALA A 140 -11.50 10.83 5.03
C ALA A 140 -11.96 9.37 4.88
N ARG A 141 -11.40 8.45 5.65
CA ARG A 141 -11.79 7.03 5.65
C ARG A 141 -13.26 6.86 6.03
N VAL A 142 -13.73 7.55 7.06
CA VAL A 142 -15.16 7.56 7.46
C VAL A 142 -16.07 8.00 6.31
N LEU A 143 -15.65 8.98 5.50
CA LEU A 143 -16.42 9.42 4.33
C LEU A 143 -16.41 8.39 3.21
N VAL A 144 -15.27 7.74 2.95
CA VAL A 144 -15.15 6.69 1.93
C VAL A 144 -15.94 5.44 2.31
N ASP A 145 -15.97 5.06 3.58
CA ASP A 145 -16.67 3.87 4.06
C ASP A 145 -18.17 3.91 3.82
N ARG A 146 -18.76 5.11 3.78
CA ARG A 146 -20.18 5.31 3.42
C ARG A 146 -20.51 4.93 1.98
N VAL A 147 -19.50 4.89 1.11
CA VAL A 147 -19.65 4.57 -0.32
C VAL A 147 -19.43 3.06 -0.57
N HIS A 148 -18.97 2.31 0.44
CA HIS A 148 -18.79 0.85 0.37
C HIS A 148 -17.93 0.39 -0.83
N LEU A 149 -16.79 1.06 -1.07
CA LEU A 149 -15.86 0.71 -2.15
C LEU A 149 -15.31 -0.73 -2.06
N ASP A 150 -15.36 -1.33 -0.87
CA ASP A 150 -14.90 -2.67 -0.54
C ASP A 150 -15.99 -3.74 -0.67
N ARG A 151 -17.24 -3.38 -1.01
CA ARG A 151 -18.31 -4.36 -1.22
C ARG A 151 -17.98 -5.25 -2.42
N VAL A 152 -18.00 -6.57 -2.25
CA VAL A 152 -17.73 -7.54 -3.33
C VAL A 152 -18.83 -8.59 -3.29
N GLU A 153 -19.40 -8.90 -4.45
CA GLU A 153 -20.35 -9.99 -4.64
C GLU A 153 -19.69 -11.03 -5.53
N HIS A 154 -19.43 -12.23 -4.98
CA HIS A 154 -18.77 -13.31 -5.71
C HIS A 154 -19.21 -14.67 -5.13
N VAL A 155 -19.37 -15.67 -6.01
CA VAL A 155 -19.86 -17.02 -5.62
C VAL A 155 -18.84 -17.76 -4.76
N ASP A 156 -17.56 -17.60 -5.05
CA ASP A 156 -16.45 -18.13 -4.25
C ASP A 156 -16.10 -17.17 -3.08
N PRO A 157 -16.28 -17.59 -1.81
CA PRO A 157 -15.98 -16.76 -0.63
C PRO A 157 -14.49 -16.41 -0.46
N ALA A 158 -13.58 -17.26 -0.94
CA ALA A 158 -12.15 -17.01 -0.83
C ALA A 158 -11.73 -15.89 -1.79
N ILE A 159 -12.25 -15.92 -3.02
CA ILE A 159 -12.05 -14.83 -4.00
C ILE A 159 -12.69 -13.54 -3.49
N MET A 160 -13.92 -13.60 -2.96
CA MET A 160 -14.59 -12.43 -2.37
C MET A 160 -13.74 -11.75 -1.30
N THR A 161 -13.21 -12.54 -0.36
CA THR A 161 -12.36 -12.05 0.73
C THR A 161 -11.08 -11.43 0.20
N ALA A 162 -10.37 -12.11 -0.70
CA ALA A 162 -9.11 -11.61 -1.24
C ALA A 162 -9.29 -10.32 -2.07
N VAL A 163 -10.37 -10.21 -2.84
CA VAL A 163 -10.70 -9.00 -3.59
C VAL A 163 -11.03 -7.84 -2.65
N ARG A 164 -11.84 -8.09 -1.60
CA ARG A 164 -12.15 -7.09 -0.58
C ARG A 164 -10.86 -6.58 0.10
N ASP A 165 -9.99 -7.48 0.51
CA ASP A 165 -8.74 -7.11 1.21
C ASP A 165 -7.84 -6.27 0.28
N ARG A 166 -7.77 -6.61 -1.02
CA ARG A 166 -7.09 -5.77 -2.01
C ARG A 166 -7.73 -4.40 -2.19
N LEU A 167 -9.06 -4.32 -2.25
CA LEU A 167 -9.77 -3.04 -2.34
C LEU A 167 -9.53 -2.17 -1.10
N VAL A 168 -9.48 -2.77 0.10
CA VAL A 168 -9.13 -2.07 1.34
C VAL A 168 -7.70 -1.52 1.28
N LEU A 169 -6.72 -2.34 0.86
CA LEU A 169 -5.33 -1.90 0.70
C LEU A 169 -5.22 -0.78 -0.35
N LYS A 170 -5.90 -0.92 -1.49
CA LYS A 170 -5.94 0.11 -2.54
C LYS A 170 -6.57 1.41 -2.04
N THR A 171 -7.62 1.32 -1.23
CA THR A 171 -8.27 2.47 -0.61
C THR A 171 -7.33 3.19 0.36
N LEU A 172 -6.64 2.45 1.23
CA LEU A 172 -5.66 3.03 2.16
C LEU A 172 -4.51 3.71 1.42
N HIS A 173 -3.97 3.06 0.38
CA HIS A 173 -2.91 3.63 -0.44
C HIS A 173 -3.35 4.94 -1.13
N CYS A 174 -4.52 4.91 -1.77
CA CYS A 174 -5.08 6.09 -2.45
C CYS A 174 -5.40 7.21 -1.44
N LEU A 175 -5.92 6.89 -0.24
CA LEU A 175 -6.19 7.86 0.82
C LEU A 175 -4.93 8.64 1.21
N THR A 176 -3.83 7.95 1.47
CA THR A 176 -2.55 8.61 1.78
C THR A 176 -2.09 9.48 0.63
N GLU A 177 -2.10 8.96 -0.60
CA GLU A 177 -1.63 9.71 -1.76
C GLU A 177 -2.49 10.98 -2.02
N LYS A 178 -3.82 10.85 -1.97
CA LYS A 178 -4.72 11.99 -2.20
C LYS A 178 -4.68 12.97 -1.03
N MET A 179 -4.53 12.52 0.22
CA MET A 179 -4.41 13.42 1.37
C MET A 179 -3.09 14.20 1.32
N ASN A 180 -1.97 13.54 1.01
CA ASN A 180 -0.69 14.21 0.78
C ASN A 180 -0.83 15.32 -0.26
N ARG A 181 -1.48 15.05 -1.41
CA ARG A 181 -1.72 16.07 -2.44
C ARG A 181 -2.57 17.24 -1.95
N VAL A 182 -3.54 17.01 -1.06
CA VAL A 182 -4.38 18.08 -0.48
C VAL A 182 -3.56 18.93 0.48
N VAL A 183 -2.76 18.28 1.34
CA VAL A 183 -1.90 18.93 2.32
C VAL A 183 -0.76 19.69 1.65
N ASP A 184 -0.07 19.10 0.68
CA ASP A 184 1.00 19.76 -0.08
C ASP A 184 0.50 21.02 -0.78
N LYS A 185 -0.69 20.97 -1.40
CA LYS A 185 -1.34 22.17 -1.98
C LYS A 185 -1.66 23.23 -0.95
N HIS A 186 -2.02 22.84 0.28
CA HIS A 186 -2.25 23.79 1.36
C HIS A 186 -0.94 24.47 1.79
N ILE A 187 0.12 23.68 1.99
CA ILE A 187 1.47 24.13 2.35
C ILE A 187 1.97 25.15 1.32
N GLU A 188 1.89 24.79 0.04
CA GLU A 188 2.31 25.65 -1.08
C GLU A 188 1.51 26.96 -1.12
N LYS A 189 0.17 26.87 -1.11
CA LYS A 189 -0.71 28.06 -1.20
C LYS A 189 -0.52 29.02 -0.03
N LYS A 190 -0.14 28.51 1.13
CA LYS A 190 0.01 29.30 2.37
C LYS A 190 1.46 29.67 2.68
N GLY A 191 2.42 29.22 1.87
CA GLY A 191 3.85 29.46 2.11
C GLY A 191 4.27 28.96 3.48
N LEU A 192 3.92 27.71 3.83
CA LEU A 192 4.32 27.14 5.11
C LEU A 192 5.72 26.54 5.00
N TYR A 193 6.60 26.97 5.89
CA TYR A 193 7.99 26.53 5.96
C TYR A 193 8.27 25.90 7.32
N GLY A 194 9.16 24.92 7.34
CA GLY A 194 9.69 24.36 8.58
C GLY A 194 10.75 25.28 9.18
N LYS A 195 11.25 24.92 10.35
CA LYS A 195 12.29 25.68 11.06
C LYS A 195 13.57 25.89 10.24
N GLU A 196 13.85 24.98 9.30
CA GLU A 196 15.00 25.03 8.39
C GLU A 196 14.81 25.98 7.19
N GLY A 197 13.65 26.65 7.07
CA GLY A 197 13.34 27.57 5.97
C GLY A 197 12.88 26.88 4.67
N HIS A 198 12.73 25.56 4.69
CA HIS A 198 12.25 24.77 3.55
C HIS A 198 10.77 24.38 3.71
N SER A 199 10.04 24.29 2.60
CA SER A 199 8.67 23.76 2.57
C SER A 199 8.68 22.28 2.95
N PHE A 200 7.81 21.88 3.89
CA PHE A 200 7.75 20.52 4.42
C PHE A 200 6.75 19.63 3.66
N SER A 201 6.84 19.60 2.33
CA SER A 201 5.97 18.75 1.52
C SER A 201 6.26 17.27 1.72
N SER A 202 5.32 16.42 1.26
CA SER A 202 5.48 14.97 1.28
C SER A 202 6.76 14.51 0.57
N ALA A 203 7.11 15.14 -0.56
CA ALA A 203 8.36 14.86 -1.28
C ALA A 203 9.61 15.24 -0.48
N GLN A 204 9.58 16.35 0.25
CA GLN A 204 10.70 16.74 1.11
C GLN A 204 10.87 15.75 2.27
N ILE A 205 9.76 15.26 2.84
CA ILE A 205 9.81 14.22 3.88
C ILE A 205 10.44 12.94 3.37
N ASP A 206 10.15 12.54 2.13
CA ASP A 206 10.77 11.36 1.52
C ASP A 206 12.29 11.46 1.59
N HIS A 207 12.86 12.58 1.13
CA HIS A 207 14.29 12.83 1.21
C HIS A 207 14.79 12.88 2.66
N LYS A 208 14.12 13.66 3.52
CA LYS A 208 14.56 13.89 4.90
C LYS A 208 14.63 12.60 5.73
N VAL A 209 13.67 11.70 5.54
CA VAL A 209 13.68 10.39 6.22
C VAL A 209 14.93 9.60 5.86
N TYR A 210 15.28 9.51 4.58
CA TYR A 210 16.49 8.79 4.16
C TYR A 210 17.76 9.45 4.66
N ASP A 211 17.85 10.78 4.56
CA ASP A 211 19.03 11.53 5.01
C ASP A 211 19.30 11.32 6.51
N LEU A 212 18.25 11.42 7.35
CA LEU A 212 18.37 11.22 8.80
C LEU A 212 18.76 9.78 9.15
N LEU A 213 18.22 8.78 8.44
CA LEU A 213 18.60 7.37 8.62
C LEU A 213 20.08 7.14 8.26
N LEU A 214 20.56 7.75 7.17
CA LEU A 214 21.96 7.63 6.75
C LEU A 214 22.91 8.31 7.74
N ILE A 215 22.57 9.52 8.20
CA ILE A 215 23.33 10.24 9.23
C ILE A 215 23.43 9.40 10.50
N HIS A 216 22.31 8.84 10.97
CA HIS A 216 22.32 8.00 12.17
C HIS A 216 23.24 6.78 12.00
N LYS A 217 23.17 6.10 10.86
CA LYS A 217 24.06 4.95 10.57
C LYS A 217 25.54 5.35 10.53
N GLN A 218 25.87 6.50 9.94
CA GLN A 218 27.24 7.01 9.89
C GLN A 218 27.78 7.37 11.27
N VAL A 219 26.97 8.03 12.10
CA VAL A 219 27.31 8.38 13.49
C VAL A 219 27.57 7.11 14.31
N GLN A 220 26.67 6.12 14.22
CA GLN A 220 26.83 4.86 14.94
C GLN A 220 28.12 4.13 14.52
N ARG A 221 28.39 4.05 13.21
CA ARG A 221 29.65 3.45 12.71
C ARG A 221 30.88 4.19 13.24
N GLY A 222 30.84 5.51 13.33
CA GLY A 222 31.91 6.32 13.91
C GLY A 222 32.12 6.02 15.39
N GLN A 223 31.03 5.89 16.15
CA GLN A 223 31.07 5.51 17.57
C GLN A 223 31.65 4.11 17.77
N ASP A 224 31.24 3.13 16.96
CA ASP A 224 31.75 1.76 17.03
C ASP A 224 33.25 1.71 16.72
N LEU A 225 33.71 2.44 15.69
CA LEU A 225 35.14 2.55 15.36
C LEU A 225 35.95 3.20 16.48
N ASN A 226 35.39 4.22 17.13
CA ASN A 226 36.05 4.87 18.26
C ASN A 226 36.10 3.95 19.48
N ALA A 227 35.02 3.21 19.78
CA ALA A 227 34.97 2.23 20.87
C ALA A 227 36.02 1.12 20.70
N LEU A 228 36.16 0.60 19.48
CA LEU A 228 37.20 -0.36 19.12
C LEU A 228 38.61 0.22 19.31
N ARG A 229 38.83 1.48 18.90
CA ARG A 229 40.14 2.15 19.07
C ARG A 229 40.47 2.41 20.54
N SER A 230 39.47 2.63 21.39
CA SER A 230 39.64 2.84 22.83
C SER A 230 39.72 1.54 23.66
N GLY A 231 39.65 0.36 23.03
CA GLY A 231 39.71 -0.93 23.74
C GLY A 231 38.53 -1.19 24.67
N LEU A 232 37.36 -0.60 24.38
CA LEU A 232 36.13 -0.75 25.16
C LEU A 232 35.23 -1.89 24.66
N VAL A 233 35.77 -2.79 23.81
CA VAL A 233 35.10 -3.97 23.27
C VAL A 233 35.87 -5.22 23.66
#